data_AF-A0A8T5WME7-F1
#
_entry.id   AF-A0A8T5WME7-F1
#
_cell.length_a   1.000
_cell.length_b   1.000
_cell.length_c   1.000
_cell.angle_alpha   90.00
_cell.angle_beta   90.00
_cell.angle_gamma   90.00
#
_symmetry.space_group_name_H-M   'P 1'
#
loop_
_entity.id
_entity.type
_entity.pdbx_description
1 polymer ?
#
loop_
_entity_poly.entity_id
_entity_poly.type
_entity_poly.pdbx_seq_one_letter_code
_entity_poly.pdbx_strand_id
1 'polypeptide(L)'
;MNFIRKIAEGKSDEWTKRQFTRYGMGTYEQKALLQISKGKKGGKISSSFEFAPDFAYALAESVKNKVQVTGGIITKQKLTEEDAGFPFAGMKQFAGVKTYLIDTDLTKAQIQGLFGKYSSGLVLLSFKTDMGELKTKVKSPKSTKAKIEGENAELPKADFCSFKTTDMKILEDYAFDVAKDFTKVFIMHSFVIESLEIPKQYEKDFVLARLHALRKGKLIREIHLGEKKIGKEYTLSV
;
A
#
# COMPACT_ATOMS: atom_id res chain seq x y z
N MET A 1 -6.55 4.08 10.41
CA MET A 1 -5.88 2.81 10.71
C MET A 1 -5.47 2.14 9.42
N ASN A 2 -4.20 1.79 9.30
CA ASN A 2 -3.63 1.10 8.14
C ASN A 2 -4.03 -0.38 8.10
N PHE A 3 -3.92 -0.98 6.92
CA PHE A 3 -4.37 -2.36 6.68
C PHE A 3 -3.60 -3.41 7.52
N ILE A 4 -2.32 -3.19 7.81
CA ILE A 4 -1.52 -4.13 8.62
C ILE A 4 -2.02 -4.15 10.06
N ARG A 5 -2.27 -2.98 10.64
CA ARG A 5 -2.81 -2.88 12.00
C ARG A 5 -4.22 -3.46 12.09
N LYS A 6 -5.07 -3.27 11.07
CA LYS A 6 -6.39 -3.91 11.00
C LYS A 6 -6.26 -5.43 11.16
N ILE A 7 -5.37 -6.06 10.39
CA ILE A 7 -5.11 -7.50 10.47
C ILE A 7 -4.62 -7.90 11.87
N ALA A 8 -3.65 -7.17 12.43
CA ALA A 8 -3.13 -7.44 13.76
C ALA A 8 -4.19 -7.35 14.87
N GLU A 9 -5.19 -6.49 14.71
CA GLU A 9 -6.34 -6.34 15.62
C GLU A 9 -7.53 -7.27 15.28
N GLY A 10 -7.38 -8.21 14.33
CA GLY A 10 -8.46 -9.11 13.92
C GLY A 10 -9.61 -8.43 13.16
N LYS A 11 -9.37 -7.22 12.62
CA LYS A 11 -10.34 -6.43 11.86
C LYS A 11 -10.07 -6.57 10.37
N SER A 12 -11.13 -6.56 9.57
CA SER A 12 -11.04 -6.54 8.11
C SER A 12 -12.19 -5.71 7.53
N ASP A 13 -11.86 -4.85 6.57
CA ASP A 13 -12.83 -4.07 5.80
C ASP A 13 -12.58 -4.29 4.30
N GLU A 14 -13.49 -3.87 3.44
CA GLU A 14 -13.37 -4.07 1.99
C GLU A 14 -12.02 -3.59 1.44
N TRP A 15 -11.51 -2.49 1.97
CA TRP A 15 -10.20 -1.97 1.59
C TRP A 15 -9.07 -2.96 1.87
N THR A 16 -9.05 -3.51 3.08
CA THR A 16 -8.11 -4.56 3.48
C THR A 16 -8.29 -5.80 2.60
N LYS A 17 -9.52 -6.25 2.35
CA LYS A 17 -9.78 -7.40 1.46
C LYS A 17 -9.23 -7.17 0.05
N ARG A 18 -9.53 -6.00 -0.53
CA ARG A 18 -9.09 -5.61 -1.88
C ARG A 18 -7.57 -5.65 -2.01
N GLN A 19 -6.85 -5.19 -0.99
CA GLN A 19 -5.38 -5.23 -0.98
C GLN A 19 -4.83 -6.65 -1.19
N PHE A 20 -5.53 -7.65 -0.67
CA PHE A 20 -5.11 -9.04 -0.72
C PHE A 20 -5.62 -9.82 -1.94
N THR A 21 -6.53 -9.27 -2.75
CA THR A 21 -7.06 -9.93 -3.97
C THR A 21 -6.00 -10.34 -4.99
N ARG A 22 -4.79 -9.77 -4.90
CA ARG A 22 -3.62 -10.07 -5.74
C ARG A 22 -2.82 -11.30 -5.28
N TYR A 23 -3.05 -11.79 -4.06
CA TYR A 23 -2.37 -12.94 -3.50
C TYR A 23 -3.28 -14.18 -3.57
N GLY A 24 -2.76 -15.26 -4.15
CA GLY A 24 -3.31 -16.61 -4.02
C GLY A 24 -2.68 -17.35 -2.83
N MET A 25 -2.90 -18.65 -2.72
CA MET A 25 -2.21 -19.48 -1.71
C MET A 25 -0.69 -19.43 -1.91
N GLY A 26 0.05 -19.48 -0.80
CA GLY A 26 1.52 -19.47 -0.78
C GLY A 26 2.12 -18.42 0.15
N THR A 27 3.45 -18.39 0.18
CA THR A 27 4.24 -17.49 1.02
C THR A 27 4.79 -16.33 0.20
N TYR A 28 4.48 -15.12 0.63
CA TYR A 28 4.93 -13.88 0.02
C TYR A 28 5.83 -13.15 1.00
N GLU A 29 7.11 -13.46 0.93
CA GLU A 29 8.11 -12.93 1.85
C GLU A 29 8.41 -11.46 1.58
N GLN A 30 8.59 -10.70 2.68
CA GLN A 30 9.09 -9.33 2.67
C GLN A 30 8.38 -8.43 1.64
N LYS A 31 7.05 -8.56 1.54
CA LYS A 31 6.24 -7.82 0.55
C LYS A 31 5.95 -6.41 0.98
N ALA A 32 5.31 -6.24 2.13
CA ALA A 32 5.02 -4.91 2.64
C ALA A 32 6.17 -4.44 3.53
N LEU A 33 6.91 -3.42 3.08
CA LEU A 33 8.10 -2.91 3.76
C LEU A 33 7.84 -1.49 4.26
N LEU A 34 8.32 -1.17 5.45
CA LEU A 34 8.27 0.16 6.03
C LEU A 34 9.63 0.54 6.61
N GLN A 35 10.08 1.74 6.33
CA GLN A 35 11.14 2.41 7.05
C GLN A 35 10.58 3.71 7.61
N ILE A 36 10.41 3.76 8.93
CA ILE A 36 9.82 4.90 9.61
C ILE A 36 10.92 5.67 10.32
N SER A 37 10.91 6.99 10.20
CA SER A 37 11.84 7.89 10.89
C SER A 37 11.07 9.03 11.52
N LYS A 38 11.24 9.22 12.83
CA LYS A 38 10.64 10.32 13.60
C LYS A 38 11.61 11.48 13.68
N GLY A 39 11.08 12.69 13.54
CA GLY A 39 11.76 13.94 13.82
C GLY A 39 10.97 14.78 14.81
N LYS A 40 11.51 15.94 15.19
CA LYS A 40 10.89 16.82 16.21
C LYS A 40 9.53 17.41 15.77
N LYS A 41 9.33 17.64 14.47
CA LYS A 41 8.16 18.35 13.91
C LYS A 41 7.27 17.45 13.02
N GLY A 42 7.54 16.15 12.99
CA GLY A 42 6.91 15.22 12.05
C GLY A 42 7.84 14.05 11.73
N GLY A 43 7.53 13.29 10.69
CA GLY A 43 8.37 12.19 10.29
C GLY A 43 8.16 11.73 8.86
N LYS A 44 8.86 10.66 8.52
CA LYS A 44 8.90 10.09 7.17
C LYS A 44 8.69 8.58 7.25
N ILE A 45 7.85 8.07 6.37
CA ILE A 45 7.71 6.66 6.07
C ILE A 45 8.19 6.44 4.63
N SER A 46 9.22 5.63 4.46
CA SER A 46 9.57 5.09 3.14
C SER A 46 9.02 3.66 3.06
N SER A 47 8.37 3.28 1.96
CA SER A 47 7.68 2.00 1.91
C SER A 47 7.79 1.29 0.56
N SER A 48 7.38 0.03 0.54
CA SER A 48 6.99 -0.66 -0.69
C SER A 48 5.65 -0.15 -1.22
N PHE A 49 5.24 -0.62 -2.41
CA PHE A 49 4.07 -0.09 -3.12
C PHE A 49 2.73 -0.42 -2.44
N GLU A 50 2.70 -1.43 -1.58
CA GLU A 50 1.52 -1.92 -0.88
C GLU A 50 0.83 -0.80 -0.08
N PHE A 51 1.59 0.17 0.43
CA PHE A 51 1.06 1.27 1.23
C PHE A 51 0.72 2.54 0.44
N ALA A 52 0.97 2.56 -0.88
CA ALA A 52 0.67 3.74 -1.70
C ALA A 52 -0.80 4.19 -1.58
N PRO A 53 -1.79 3.27 -1.61
CA PRO A 53 -3.19 3.63 -1.44
C PRO A 53 -3.50 4.20 -0.04
N ASP A 54 -3.03 3.56 1.03
CA ASP A 54 -3.27 4.02 2.41
C ASP A 54 -2.68 5.42 2.65
N PHE A 55 -1.47 5.69 2.15
CA PHE A 55 -0.86 7.02 2.30
C PHE A 55 -1.59 8.09 1.51
N ALA A 56 -2.01 7.79 0.28
CA ALA A 56 -2.75 8.73 -0.54
C ALA A 56 -4.10 9.06 0.12
N TYR A 57 -4.81 8.05 0.63
CA TYR A 57 -6.07 8.24 1.33
C TYR A 57 -5.87 9.09 2.60
N ALA A 58 -4.87 8.76 3.42
CA ALA A 58 -4.57 9.50 4.65
C ALA A 58 -4.18 10.96 4.38
N LEU A 59 -3.38 11.23 3.34
CA LEU A 59 -2.99 12.60 3.00
C LEU A 59 -4.17 13.39 2.40
N ALA A 60 -5.03 12.74 1.61
CA ALA A 60 -6.20 13.36 1.01
C ALA A 60 -7.17 13.93 2.05
N GLU A 61 -7.20 13.38 3.28
CA GLU A 61 -7.99 13.92 4.39
C GLU A 61 -7.62 15.39 4.72
N SER A 62 -6.39 15.81 4.43
CA SER A 62 -5.93 17.18 4.65
C SER A 62 -6.18 18.14 3.47
N VAL A 63 -6.73 17.66 2.36
CA VAL A 63 -7.05 18.48 1.18
C VAL A 63 -8.33 19.27 1.44
N LYS A 64 -8.23 20.60 1.51
CA LYS A 64 -9.38 21.50 1.77
C LYS A 64 -10.24 21.73 0.53
N ASN A 65 -9.62 22.04 -0.60
CA ASN A 65 -10.28 22.30 -1.88
C ASN A 65 -9.74 21.35 -2.94
N LYS A 66 -8.82 21.84 -3.78
CA LYS A 66 -8.05 21.05 -4.73
C LYS A 66 -6.57 21.08 -4.37
N VAL A 67 -5.85 20.09 -4.86
CA VAL A 67 -4.39 20.01 -4.77
C VAL A 67 -3.85 19.51 -6.11
N GLN A 68 -2.70 20.04 -6.52
CA GLN A 68 -2.00 19.51 -7.69
C GLN A 68 -1.57 18.07 -7.41
N VAL A 69 -2.08 17.14 -8.21
CA VAL A 69 -1.76 15.72 -8.15
C VAL A 69 -1.01 15.32 -9.42
N THR A 70 0.16 14.72 -9.22
CA THR A 70 0.92 14.04 -10.27
C THR A 70 0.89 12.55 -10.03
N GLY A 71 1.08 11.74 -11.07
CA GLY A 71 1.15 10.28 -10.88
C GLY A 71 0.74 9.48 -12.10
N GLY A 72 0.21 8.29 -11.85
CA GLY A 72 -0.46 7.54 -12.89
C GLY A 72 -1.24 6.33 -12.41
N ILE A 73 -2.08 5.82 -13.31
CA ILE A 73 -2.87 4.61 -13.13
C ILE A 73 -2.33 3.56 -14.10
N ILE A 74 -1.77 2.48 -13.56
CA ILE A 74 -1.23 1.37 -14.34
C ILE A 74 -2.27 0.25 -14.38
N THR A 75 -2.78 -0.08 -15.56
CA THR A 75 -3.86 -1.06 -15.75
C THR A 75 -3.82 -1.70 -17.13
N LYS A 76 -4.46 -2.87 -17.29
CA LYS A 76 -4.74 -3.46 -18.60
C LYS A 76 -6.01 -2.90 -19.23
N GLN A 77 -6.89 -2.29 -18.42
CA GLN A 77 -8.16 -1.74 -18.87
C GLN A 77 -7.96 -0.45 -19.67
N LYS A 78 -8.89 -0.17 -20.59
CA LYS A 78 -8.96 1.16 -21.22
C LYS A 78 -9.65 2.10 -20.23
N LEU A 79 -9.06 3.26 -19.98
CA LEU A 79 -9.67 4.33 -19.19
C LEU A 79 -10.06 5.47 -20.12
N THR A 80 -11.17 6.14 -19.82
CA THR A 80 -11.60 7.37 -20.51
C THR A 80 -11.56 8.54 -19.54
N GLU A 81 -11.43 9.76 -20.08
CA GLU A 81 -11.44 10.98 -19.27
C GLU A 81 -12.82 11.26 -18.67
N GLU A 82 -13.88 10.89 -19.40
CA GLU A 82 -15.27 10.90 -18.91
C GLU A 82 -15.40 10.02 -17.66
N ASP A 83 -14.81 8.83 -17.68
CA ASP A 83 -14.77 7.95 -16.53
C ASP A 83 -13.93 8.53 -15.38
N ALA A 84 -12.77 9.08 -15.68
CA ALA A 84 -11.90 9.65 -14.65
C ALA A 84 -12.50 10.91 -14.02
N GLY A 85 -13.33 11.65 -14.77
CA GLY A 85 -13.83 12.96 -14.41
C GLY A 85 -12.77 14.06 -14.50
N PHE A 86 -11.69 13.83 -15.24
CA PHE A 86 -10.60 14.77 -15.50
C PHE A 86 -9.74 14.31 -16.69
N PRO A 87 -9.03 15.23 -17.37
CA PRO A 87 -8.15 14.89 -18.48
C PRO A 87 -6.87 14.20 -18.01
N PHE A 88 -6.37 13.25 -18.80
CA PHE A 88 -5.07 12.63 -18.53
C PHE A 88 -3.95 13.44 -19.18
N ALA A 89 -2.81 13.56 -18.50
CA ALA A 89 -1.63 14.25 -19.02
C ALA A 89 -0.94 13.47 -20.16
N GLY A 90 -1.29 12.19 -20.33
CA GLY A 90 -0.78 11.34 -21.39
C GLY A 90 -0.95 9.86 -21.06
N MET A 91 -0.54 8.99 -21.99
CA MET A 91 -0.61 7.55 -21.80
C MET A 91 0.64 6.86 -22.34
N LYS A 92 1.23 5.96 -21.54
CA LYS A 92 2.33 5.07 -21.95
C LYS A 92 1.81 3.64 -22.03
N GLN A 93 2.21 2.88 -23.04
CA GLN A 93 1.83 1.47 -23.16
C GLN A 93 3.07 0.59 -23.34
N PHE A 94 3.12 -0.52 -22.60
CA PHE A 94 4.14 -1.55 -22.74
C PHE A 94 3.52 -2.93 -22.50
N ALA A 95 3.72 -3.87 -23.44
CA ALA A 95 3.23 -5.25 -23.35
C ALA A 95 1.73 -5.36 -22.95
N GLY A 96 0.88 -4.52 -23.53
CA GLY A 96 -0.57 -4.48 -23.25
C GLY A 96 -0.95 -3.85 -21.90
N VAL A 97 0.02 -3.41 -21.09
CA VAL A 97 -0.21 -2.64 -19.87
C VAL A 97 -0.13 -1.15 -20.19
N LYS A 98 -1.15 -0.40 -19.79
CA LYS A 98 -1.28 1.05 -20.01
C LYS A 98 -1.00 1.78 -18.71
N THR A 99 -0.32 2.92 -18.80
CA THR A 99 -0.08 3.86 -17.71
C THR A 99 -0.66 5.20 -18.12
N TYR A 100 -1.79 5.57 -17.52
CA TYR A 100 -2.42 6.87 -17.72
C TYR A 100 -1.79 7.85 -16.74
N LEU A 101 -1.16 8.90 -17.26
CA LEU A 101 -0.46 9.90 -16.47
C LEU A 101 -1.46 10.94 -15.95
N ILE A 102 -1.30 11.30 -14.69
CA ILE A 102 -2.10 12.32 -14.01
C ILE A 102 -1.18 13.50 -13.75
N ASP A 103 -1.63 14.69 -14.13
CA ASP A 103 -1.02 15.97 -13.78
C ASP A 103 -2.13 17.04 -13.78
N THR A 104 -2.88 17.11 -12.69
CA THR A 104 -4.08 17.97 -12.59
C THR A 104 -4.46 18.25 -11.14
N ASP A 105 -5.30 19.28 -10.94
CA ASP A 105 -5.85 19.64 -9.65
C ASP A 105 -7.05 18.76 -9.28
N LEU A 106 -6.92 17.96 -8.22
CA LEU A 106 -7.97 17.06 -7.75
C LEU A 106 -8.44 17.42 -6.34
N THR A 107 -9.74 17.21 -6.10
CA THR A 107 -10.34 17.30 -4.76
C THR A 107 -10.06 16.04 -3.95
N LYS A 108 -10.26 16.11 -2.62
CA LYS A 108 -10.25 14.95 -1.72
C LYS A 108 -11.10 13.78 -2.25
N ALA A 109 -12.35 14.06 -2.64
CA ALA A 109 -13.29 13.05 -3.10
C ALA A 109 -12.82 12.37 -4.40
N GLN A 110 -12.25 13.14 -5.35
CA GLN A 110 -11.68 12.60 -6.57
C GLN A 110 -10.48 11.69 -6.26
N ILE A 111 -9.54 12.13 -5.42
CA ILE A 111 -8.35 11.33 -5.03
C ILE A 111 -8.78 10.01 -4.40
N GLN A 112 -9.71 10.05 -3.45
CA GLN A 112 -10.21 8.85 -2.76
C GLN A 112 -11.01 7.94 -3.70
N GLY A 113 -11.81 8.53 -4.60
CA GLY A 113 -12.60 7.82 -5.60
C GLY A 113 -11.76 7.00 -6.58
N LEU A 114 -10.54 7.44 -6.91
CA LEU A 114 -9.64 6.70 -7.81
C LEU A 114 -9.34 5.29 -7.33
N PHE A 115 -9.12 5.10 -6.03
CA PHE A 115 -8.79 3.78 -5.47
C PHE A 115 -10.01 2.84 -5.40
N GLY A 116 -11.21 3.42 -5.29
CA GLY A 116 -12.46 2.67 -5.40
C GLY A 116 -12.74 2.23 -6.83
N LYS A 117 -12.64 3.18 -7.78
CA LYS A 117 -12.97 3.00 -9.19
C LYS A 117 -11.97 2.11 -9.93
N TYR A 118 -10.68 2.28 -9.68
CA TYR A 118 -9.60 1.57 -10.38
C TYR A 118 -8.93 0.51 -9.50
N SER A 119 -9.74 -0.24 -8.74
CA SER A 119 -9.29 -1.24 -7.76
C SER A 119 -8.50 -2.42 -8.38
N SER A 120 -8.68 -2.69 -9.67
CA SER A 120 -7.93 -3.71 -10.42
C SER A 120 -6.57 -3.20 -10.95
N GLY A 121 -6.37 -1.88 -10.94
CA GLY A 121 -5.14 -1.22 -11.37
C GLY A 121 -4.23 -0.85 -10.20
N LEU A 122 -3.05 -0.34 -10.54
CA LEU A 122 -2.13 0.27 -9.58
C LEU A 122 -2.23 1.79 -9.71
N VAL A 123 -2.88 2.42 -8.73
CA VAL A 123 -3.05 3.87 -8.64
C VAL A 123 -1.90 4.45 -7.82
N LEU A 124 -1.08 5.30 -8.43
CA LEU A 124 0.16 5.83 -7.86
C LEU A 124 0.14 7.36 -7.94
N LEU A 125 -0.12 8.01 -6.80
CA LEU A 125 -0.30 9.46 -6.74
C LEU A 125 0.81 10.12 -5.91
N SER A 126 1.21 11.30 -6.34
CA SER A 126 2.17 12.17 -5.65
C SER A 126 1.60 13.57 -5.55
N PHE A 127 1.50 14.08 -4.33
CA PHE A 127 0.95 15.40 -4.04
C PHE A 127 1.41 15.87 -2.65
N LYS A 128 1.24 17.17 -2.41
CA LYS A 128 1.68 17.83 -1.17
C LYS A 128 0.55 18.67 -0.61
N THR A 129 0.39 18.62 0.70
CA THR A 129 -0.53 19.47 1.47
C THR A 129 0.24 20.15 2.60
N ASP A 130 -0.43 20.98 3.39
CA ASP A 130 0.15 21.59 4.59
C ASP A 130 0.55 20.55 5.65
N MET A 131 -0.09 19.36 5.62
CA MET A 131 0.12 18.28 6.57
C MET A 131 1.18 17.27 6.13
N GLY A 132 1.64 17.32 4.87
CA GLY A 132 2.59 16.32 4.38
C GLY A 132 2.83 16.29 2.88
N GLU A 133 3.61 15.31 2.46
CA GLU A 133 3.98 15.07 1.07
C GLU A 133 4.00 13.56 0.81
N LEU A 134 3.29 13.12 -0.23
CA LEU A 134 3.40 11.77 -0.76
C LEU A 134 4.12 11.82 -2.10
N LYS A 135 5.12 10.96 -2.26
CA LYS A 135 5.77 10.65 -3.54
C LYS A 135 5.73 9.16 -3.80
N THR A 136 5.27 8.77 -4.98
CA THR A 136 5.24 7.37 -5.45
C THR A 136 5.96 7.25 -6.78
N LYS A 137 6.70 6.16 -6.98
CA LYS A 137 7.32 5.88 -8.28
C LYS A 137 6.26 5.36 -9.27
N VAL A 138 5.95 6.11 -10.34
CA VAL A 138 4.97 5.71 -11.38
C VAL A 138 5.56 4.62 -12.29
N LYS A 139 5.69 3.41 -11.76
CA LYS A 139 6.16 2.22 -12.46
C LYS A 139 5.65 0.97 -11.78
N SER A 140 5.53 -0.13 -12.52
CA SER A 140 5.22 -1.42 -11.92
C SER A 140 6.29 -1.79 -10.88
N PRO A 141 5.88 -2.25 -9.68
CA PRO A 141 6.83 -2.70 -8.67
C PRO A 141 7.61 -3.89 -9.22
N LYS A 142 8.93 -3.87 -9.02
CA LYS A 142 9.76 -5.02 -9.33
C LYS A 142 9.53 -6.06 -8.24
N SER A 143 9.43 -7.34 -8.61
CA SER A 143 9.48 -8.40 -7.61
C SER A 143 10.85 -8.37 -6.95
N THR A 144 10.89 -8.00 -5.66
CA THR A 144 12.07 -8.22 -4.84
C THR A 144 12.27 -9.72 -4.72
N LYS A 145 13.41 -10.24 -5.20
CA LYS A 145 13.86 -11.57 -4.81
C LYS A 145 14.04 -11.54 -3.29
N ALA A 146 13.52 -12.54 -2.58
CA ALA A 146 13.82 -12.72 -1.16
C ALA A 146 15.35 -12.73 -1.00
N LYS A 147 15.86 -11.94 -0.05
CA LYS A 147 17.31 -11.96 0.22
C LYS A 147 17.63 -13.25 0.98
N ILE A 148 18.75 -13.84 0.58
CA ILE A 148 19.34 -15.07 1.12
C ILE A 148 19.58 -14.89 2.62
N GLU A 149 19.24 -15.91 3.43
CA GLU A 149 19.56 -15.95 4.85
C GLU A 149 21.08 -15.87 5.09
N GLY A 150 21.51 -15.02 6.03
CA GLY A 150 22.92 -14.88 6.43
C GLY A 150 23.19 -13.60 7.21
N GLU A 151 24.28 -13.58 7.99
CA GLU A 151 24.66 -12.45 8.86
C GLU A 151 24.94 -11.14 8.10
N ASN A 152 25.23 -11.22 6.80
CA ASN A 152 25.48 -10.07 5.92
C ASN A 152 24.34 -9.77 4.92
N ALA A 153 23.15 -10.34 5.13
CA ALA A 153 22.01 -10.04 4.28
C ALA A 153 21.55 -8.59 4.50
N GLU A 154 21.94 -7.68 3.60
CA GLU A 154 21.44 -6.31 3.59
C GLU A 154 19.90 -6.30 3.67
N LEU A 155 19.27 -5.38 4.38
CA LEU A 155 17.80 -5.30 4.37
C LEU A 155 17.24 -4.96 2.97
N PRO A 156 16.01 -5.39 2.62
CA PRO A 156 15.37 -4.99 1.37
C PRO A 156 15.09 -3.47 1.35
N LYS A 157 15.03 -2.86 0.17
CA LYS A 157 14.84 -1.40 0.03
C LYS A 157 13.36 -1.04 0.02
N ALA A 158 12.93 -0.27 1.03
CA ALA A 158 11.59 0.30 1.13
C ALA A 158 11.54 1.69 0.48
N ASP A 159 11.72 1.78 -0.84
CA ASP A 159 11.95 3.06 -1.53
C ASP A 159 10.91 3.39 -2.62
N PHE A 160 9.80 2.66 -2.67
CA PHE A 160 8.77 2.84 -3.68
C PHE A 160 7.89 4.07 -3.40
N CYS A 161 7.49 4.23 -2.14
CA CYS A 161 6.79 5.41 -1.65
C CYS A 161 7.66 6.19 -0.66
N SER A 162 7.51 7.50 -0.63
CA SER A 162 8.03 8.39 0.40
C SER A 162 6.88 9.26 0.89
N PHE A 163 6.41 8.97 2.11
CA PHE A 163 5.37 9.71 2.78
C PHE A 163 5.96 10.54 3.93
N LYS A 164 5.83 11.85 3.88
CA LYS A 164 6.19 12.76 4.97
C LYS A 164 4.93 13.33 5.57
N THR A 165 4.89 13.45 6.89
CA THR A 165 3.75 14.06 7.57
C THR A 165 4.17 14.75 8.87
N THR A 166 3.42 15.78 9.25
CA THR A 166 3.47 16.40 10.58
C THR A 166 2.56 15.69 11.59
N ASP A 167 1.62 14.85 11.13
CA ASP A 167 0.72 14.09 12.00
C ASP A 167 1.41 12.82 12.54
N MET A 168 1.88 12.91 13.78
CA MET A 168 2.54 11.82 14.47
C MET A 168 1.64 10.61 14.69
N LYS A 169 0.31 10.79 14.75
CA LYS A 169 -0.65 9.68 14.90
C LYS A 169 -0.58 8.73 13.72
N ILE A 170 -0.30 9.24 12.52
CA ILE A 170 -0.08 8.39 11.35
C ILE A 170 1.17 7.54 11.57
N LEU A 171 2.30 8.12 11.98
CA LEU A 171 3.52 7.34 12.21
C LEU A 171 3.33 6.26 13.28
N GLU A 172 2.64 6.60 14.36
CA GLU A 172 2.29 5.68 15.44
C GLU A 172 1.37 4.56 14.97
N ASP A 173 0.42 4.85 14.07
CA ASP A 173 -0.47 3.83 13.52
C ASP A 173 0.30 2.77 12.71
N TYR A 174 1.32 3.16 11.95
CA TYR A 174 2.16 2.22 11.19
C TYR A 174 3.20 1.50 12.06
N ALA A 175 3.55 2.09 13.20
CA ALA A 175 4.48 1.56 14.20
C ALA A 175 3.75 1.13 15.49
N PHE A 176 2.48 0.71 15.38
CA PHE A 176 1.55 0.55 16.52
C PHE A 176 2.03 -0.39 17.62
N ASP A 177 2.96 -1.26 17.29
CA ASP A 177 3.48 -2.32 18.13
C ASP A 177 5.01 -2.22 18.34
N VAL A 178 5.58 -1.05 18.02
CA VAL A 178 6.97 -0.68 18.24
C VAL A 178 7.04 0.21 19.50
N ALA A 179 8.10 0.05 20.31
CA ALA A 179 8.34 0.90 21.47
C ALA A 179 8.37 2.39 21.07
N LYS A 180 7.76 3.29 21.85
CA LYS A 180 7.46 4.67 21.39
C LYS A 180 8.72 5.53 21.12
N ASP A 181 9.84 5.20 21.74
CA ASP A 181 11.10 5.93 21.81
C ASP A 181 12.07 5.72 20.62
N PHE A 182 11.64 5.04 19.55
CA PHE A 182 12.49 4.89 18.36
C PHE A 182 12.68 6.20 17.58
N THR A 183 13.92 6.44 17.11
CA THR A 183 14.19 7.47 16.08
C THR A 183 13.97 6.92 14.68
N LYS A 184 14.39 5.68 14.43
CA LYS A 184 14.23 4.98 13.15
C LYS A 184 13.90 3.51 13.42
N VAL A 185 12.98 2.96 12.63
CA VAL A 185 12.63 1.54 12.65
C VAL A 185 12.43 1.05 11.23
N PHE A 186 12.86 -0.18 10.96
CA PHE A 186 12.57 -0.88 9.72
C PHE A 186 11.66 -2.07 10.03
N ILE A 187 10.60 -2.24 9.23
CA ILE A 187 9.56 -3.24 9.47
C ILE A 187 9.27 -3.97 8.17
N MET A 188 9.31 -5.28 8.23
CA MET A 188 9.01 -6.17 7.11
C MET A 188 7.76 -6.98 7.41
N HIS A 189 6.95 -7.19 6.39
CA HIS A 189 5.78 -8.05 6.48
C HIS A 189 5.86 -9.12 5.40
N SER A 190 5.69 -10.36 5.83
CA SER A 190 5.47 -11.51 4.97
C SER A 190 4.03 -11.97 5.13
N PHE A 191 3.40 -12.34 4.02
CA PHE A 191 2.04 -12.88 4.01
C PHE A 191 2.11 -14.37 3.72
N VAL A 192 1.56 -15.19 4.60
CA VAL A 192 1.37 -16.62 4.39
C VAL A 192 -0.11 -16.83 4.16
N ILE A 193 -0.50 -17.19 2.94
CA ILE A 193 -1.89 -17.46 2.59
C ILE A 193 -2.05 -18.98 2.51
N GLU A 194 -2.72 -19.55 3.51
CA GLU A 194 -2.85 -21.01 3.70
C GLU A 194 -4.10 -21.54 2.99
N SER A 195 -5.18 -20.77 2.95
CA SER A 195 -6.42 -21.18 2.28
C SER A 195 -7.21 -20.01 1.69
N LEU A 196 -8.07 -20.34 0.72
CA LEU A 196 -9.02 -19.45 0.07
C LEU A 196 -10.43 -20.04 0.23
N GLU A 197 -11.30 -19.37 0.97
CA GLU A 197 -12.71 -19.76 1.09
C GLU A 197 -13.52 -18.96 0.08
N ILE A 198 -13.97 -19.64 -0.98
CA ILE A 198 -14.80 -19.05 -2.03
C ILE A 198 -16.27 -19.23 -1.65
N PRO A 199 -17.09 -18.16 -1.59
CA PRO A 199 -18.52 -18.32 -1.39
C PRO A 199 -19.17 -19.12 -2.53
N LYS A 200 -20.06 -20.07 -2.19
CA LYS A 200 -20.69 -21.01 -3.14
C LYS A 200 -21.27 -20.34 -4.39
N GLN A 201 -21.88 -19.16 -4.22
CA GLN A 201 -22.48 -18.38 -5.31
C GLN A 201 -21.48 -17.91 -6.38
N TYR A 202 -20.17 -17.90 -6.07
CA TYR A 202 -19.12 -17.45 -6.98
C TYR A 202 -18.22 -18.60 -7.47
N GLU A 203 -18.42 -19.85 -7.04
CA GLU A 203 -17.54 -20.98 -7.40
C GLU A 203 -17.37 -21.19 -8.91
N LYS A 204 -18.39 -20.84 -9.71
CA LYS A 204 -18.37 -21.01 -11.17
C LYS A 204 -17.86 -19.80 -11.95
N ASP A 205 -17.65 -18.66 -11.28
CA ASP A 205 -17.11 -17.45 -11.90
C ASP A 205 -15.74 -17.14 -11.30
N PHE A 206 -14.68 -17.43 -12.05
CA PHE A 206 -13.30 -17.25 -11.57
C PHE A 206 -12.96 -15.81 -11.16
N VAL A 207 -13.57 -14.82 -11.80
CA VAL A 207 -13.31 -13.40 -11.51
C VAL A 207 -13.97 -13.06 -10.17
N LEU A 208 -15.23 -13.40 -10.00
CA LEU A 208 -15.97 -13.16 -8.76
C LEU A 208 -15.42 -14.02 -7.61
N ALA A 209 -15.07 -15.27 -7.87
CA ALA A 209 -14.43 -16.16 -6.90
C ALA A 209 -13.16 -15.51 -6.33
N ARG A 210 -12.30 -14.96 -7.20
CA ARG A 210 -11.08 -14.29 -6.76
C ARG A 210 -11.36 -13.03 -5.93
N LEU A 211 -12.32 -12.22 -6.33
CA LEU A 211 -12.67 -10.97 -5.67
C LEU A 211 -13.32 -11.20 -4.29
N HIS A 212 -14.15 -12.23 -4.18
CA HIS A 212 -14.93 -12.52 -2.98
C HIS A 212 -14.35 -13.62 -2.08
N ALA A 213 -13.28 -14.31 -2.51
CA ALA A 213 -12.61 -15.30 -1.68
C ALA A 213 -12.07 -14.66 -0.39
N LEU A 214 -12.35 -15.30 0.74
CA LEU A 214 -11.74 -14.98 2.02
C LEU A 214 -10.38 -15.69 2.10
N ARG A 215 -9.31 -14.92 2.30
CA ARG A 215 -7.94 -15.41 2.46
C ARG A 215 -7.67 -15.63 3.94
N LYS A 216 -7.27 -16.85 4.29
CA LYS A 216 -6.85 -17.20 5.65
C LYS A 216 -5.38 -17.58 5.68
N GLY A 217 -4.71 -17.24 6.78
CA GLY A 217 -3.33 -17.62 7.04
C GLY A 217 -2.69 -16.71 8.08
N LYS A 218 -1.47 -16.25 7.80
CA LYS A 218 -0.63 -15.52 8.77
C LYS A 218 -0.02 -14.27 8.16
N LEU A 219 0.06 -13.24 8.99
CA LEU A 219 0.89 -12.07 8.79
C LEU A 219 2.11 -12.19 9.70
N ILE A 220 3.29 -12.35 9.11
CA ILE A 220 4.56 -12.36 9.84
C ILE A 220 5.14 -10.94 9.77
N ARG A 221 5.36 -10.31 10.92
CA ARG A 221 5.89 -8.95 11.04
C ARG A 221 7.24 -9.01 11.74
N GLU A 222 8.29 -8.53 11.07
CA GLU A 222 9.65 -8.47 11.59
C GLU A 222 10.08 -7.01 11.76
N ILE A 223 10.44 -6.63 12.99
CA ILE A 223 10.78 -5.27 13.38
C ILE A 223 12.28 -5.20 13.70
N HIS A 224 12.97 -4.25 13.08
CA HIS A 224 14.40 -3.98 13.25
C HIS A 224 14.59 -2.61 13.90
N LEU A 225 15.14 -2.62 15.11
CA LEU A 225 15.49 -1.44 15.91
C LEU A 225 17.00 -1.47 16.19
N GLY A 226 17.78 -0.81 15.33
CA GLY A 226 19.24 -0.96 15.37
C GLY A 226 19.62 -2.42 15.09
N GLU A 227 20.32 -3.05 16.03
CA GLU A 227 20.72 -4.47 15.94
C GLU A 227 19.63 -5.42 16.47
N LYS A 228 18.63 -4.90 17.18
CA LYS A 228 17.57 -5.73 17.77
C LYS A 228 16.54 -6.10 16.71
N LYS A 229 16.26 -7.40 16.59
CA LYS A 229 15.18 -7.96 15.77
C LYS A 229 14.06 -8.49 16.66
N ILE A 230 12.81 -8.20 16.28
CA ILE A 230 11.61 -8.68 16.98
C ILE A 230 10.66 -9.25 15.94
N GLY A 231 10.37 -10.54 16.02
CA GLY A 231 9.37 -11.21 15.19
C GLY A 231 8.03 -11.27 15.90
N LYS A 232 6.95 -11.07 15.14
CA LYS A 232 5.56 -11.24 15.59
C LYS A 232 4.74 -11.92 14.51
N GLU A 233 3.75 -12.68 14.94
CA GLU A 233 2.81 -13.36 14.07
C GLU A 233 1.38 -12.91 14.42
N TYR A 234 0.58 -12.66 13.40
CA TYR A 234 -0.83 -12.31 13.52
C TYR A 234 -1.67 -13.18 12.60
N THR A 235 -2.87 -13.54 13.03
CA THR A 235 -3.85 -14.23 12.19
C THR A 235 -4.29 -13.31 11.06
N LEU A 236 -4.18 -13.80 9.82
CA LEU A 236 -4.69 -13.13 8.63
C LEU A 236 -6.01 -13.80 8.23
N SER A 237 -7.07 -13.01 8.18
CA SER A 237 -8.40 -13.42 7.71
C SER A 237 -9.04 -12.24 6.99
N VAL A 238 -8.85 -12.15 5.66
CA VAL A 238 -9.18 -10.98 4.84
C VAL A 238 -9.87 -11.34 3.53
#